data_AF-A0A0F4XLG4-F1
#
_entry.id   AF-A0A0F4XLG4-F1
#
_cell.length_a   1.000
_cell.length_b   1.000
_cell.length_c   1.000
_cell.angle_alpha   90.00
_cell.angle_beta   90.00
_cell.angle_gamma   90.00
#
_symmetry.space_group_name_H-M   'P 1'
#
loop_
_entity.id
_entity.type
_entity.pdbx_description
1 polymer ?
#
loop_
_entity_poly.entity_id
_entity_poly.type
_entity_poly.pdbx_seq_one_letter_code
_entity_poly.pdbx_strand_id
1 'polypeptide(L)'
;MSTPFDMELFLAGVLTGSHATRQRHLHQAKIIQAQIAERWQRETPWTWQRKHVAWFLKHRISQHSEATRYYYGLTIRLLTRRLKKSWVFNL
;
A
#
# COMPACT_ATOMS: atom_id res chain seq x y z
N MET A 1 13.63 -0.02 -20.88
CA MET A 1 12.71 0.61 -19.90
C MET A 1 11.54 -0.32 -19.69
N SER A 2 11.36 -0.86 -18.48
CA SER A 2 10.18 -1.64 -18.11
C SER A 2 8.99 -0.70 -17.93
N THR A 3 7.80 -1.17 -18.31
CA THR A 3 6.56 -0.46 -18.00
C THR A 3 6.38 -0.40 -16.48
N PRO A 4 6.05 0.78 -15.90
CA PRO A 4 5.76 0.88 -14.47
C PRO A 4 4.63 -0.08 -14.09
N PHE A 5 4.75 -0.71 -12.92
CA PHE A 5 3.70 -1.60 -12.44
C PHE A 5 2.38 -0.84 -12.24
N ASP A 6 1.32 -1.33 -12.86
CA ASP A 6 -0.01 -0.72 -12.81
C ASP A 6 -0.72 -1.06 -11.49
N MET A 7 -0.65 -0.12 -10.55
CA MET A 7 -1.31 -0.23 -9.25
C MET A 7 -2.84 -0.21 -9.34
N GLU A 8 -3.40 0.46 -10.35
CA GLU A 8 -4.84 0.57 -10.53
C GLU A 8 -5.43 -0.75 -11.00
N LEU A 9 -4.85 -1.33 -12.05
CA LEU A 9 -5.20 -2.67 -12.51
C LEU A 9 -5.01 -3.71 -11.39
N PHE A 10 -3.94 -3.58 -10.61
CA PHE A 10 -3.68 -4.45 -9.47
C PHE A 10 -4.78 -4.39 -8.41
N LEU A 11 -5.29 -3.20 -8.08
CA LEU A 11 -6.28 -3.01 -7.02
C LEU A 11 -7.74 -3.04 -7.49
N ALA A 12 -8.00 -3.05 -8.81
CA ALA A 12 -9.35 -2.98 -9.37
C ALA A 12 -10.35 -3.98 -8.76
N GLY A 13 -9.92 -5.21 -8.45
CA GLY A 13 -10.78 -6.24 -7.85
C GLY A 13 -11.07 -6.09 -6.35
N VAL A 14 -10.43 -5.14 -5.66
CA VAL A 14 -10.65 -4.89 -4.22
C VAL A 14 -11.06 -3.45 -3.90
N LEU A 15 -10.94 -2.53 -4.87
CA LEU A 15 -11.35 -1.14 -4.71
C LEU A 15 -12.87 -1.02 -4.75
N THR A 16 -13.45 -0.57 -3.64
CA THR A 16 -14.88 -0.34 -3.48
C THR A 16 -15.16 1.07 -3.01
N GLY A 17 -16.40 1.53 -3.17
CA GLY A 17 -16.84 2.85 -2.70
C GLY A 17 -16.71 3.96 -3.74
N SER A 18 -16.79 5.21 -3.26
CA SER A 18 -16.82 6.40 -4.11
C SER A 18 -15.53 6.58 -4.93
N HIS A 19 -15.62 7.34 -6.02
CA HIS A 19 -14.45 7.68 -6.83
C HIS A 19 -13.33 8.34 -6.00
N ALA A 20 -13.68 9.29 -5.13
CA ALA A 20 -12.71 9.97 -4.26
C ALA A 20 -11.99 9.00 -3.30
N THR A 21 -12.73 8.05 -2.70
CA THR A 21 -12.13 7.04 -1.81
C THR A 21 -11.20 6.10 -2.58
N ARG A 22 -11.59 5.66 -3.79
CA ARG A 22 -10.74 4.82 -4.64
C ARG A 22 -9.45 5.53 -5.03
N GLN A 23 -9.52 6.80 -5.44
CA GLN A 23 -8.35 7.60 -5.78
C GLN A 23 -7.39 7.78 -4.60
N ARG A 24 -7.92 7.98 -3.38
CA ARG A 24 -7.09 8.04 -2.16
C ARG A 24 -6.29 6.76 -1.95
N HIS A 25 -6.94 5.60 -2.06
CA HIS A 25 -6.27 4.31 -1.91
C HIS A 25 -5.21 4.08 -2.99
N LEU A 26 -5.51 4.42 -4.25
CA LEU A 26 -4.54 4.33 -5.35
C LEU A 26 -3.32 5.20 -5.10
N HIS A 27 -3.53 6.45 -4.69
CA HIS A 27 -2.45 7.38 -4.40
C HIS A 27 -1.54 6.86 -3.26
N GLN A 28 -2.13 6.44 -2.14
CA GLN A 28 -1.37 5.88 -1.02
C GLN A 28 -0.65 4.58 -1.39
N ALA A 29 -1.28 3.70 -2.19
CA ALA A 29 -0.65 2.46 -2.64
C ALA A 29 0.57 2.72 -3.54
N LYS A 30 0.51 3.72 -4.42
CA LYS A 30 1.65 4.15 -5.25
C LYS A 30 2.78 4.71 -4.39
N ILE A 31 2.48 5.47 -3.33
CA ILE A 31 3.49 5.94 -2.37
C ILE A 31 4.16 4.76 -1.65
N ILE A 32 3.37 3.82 -1.13
CA ILE A 32 3.91 2.61 -0.48
C ILE A 32 4.84 1.86 -1.43
N GLN A 33 4.41 1.68 -2.68
CA GLN A 33 5.20 1.01 -3.70
C GLN A 33 6.52 1.72 -3.99
N ALA A 34 6.49 3.02 -4.23
CA ALA A 34 7.69 3.80 -4.52
C ALA A 34 8.71 3.68 -3.37
N GLN A 35 8.25 3.79 -2.12
CA GLN A 35 9.11 3.70 -0.94
C GLN A 35 9.67 2.29 -0.70
N ILE A 36 8.90 1.24 -0.99
CA ILE A 36 9.39 -0.14 -0.92
C ILE A 36 10.37 -0.44 -2.08
N ALA A 37 10.07 0.05 -3.28
CA ALA A 37 10.93 -0.13 -4.46
C ALA A 37 12.27 0.60 -4.28
N GLU A 38 12.25 1.84 -3.79
CA GLU A 38 13.45 2.63 -3.49
C GLU A 38 14.39 1.89 -2.52
N ARG A 39 13.84 1.25 -1.48
CA ARG A 39 14.65 0.58 -0.45
C ARG A 39 15.09 -0.84 -0.80
N TRP A 40 14.24 -1.64 -1.45
CA TRP A 40 14.50 -3.08 -1.67
C TRP A 40 14.47 -3.52 -3.13
N GLN A 41 14.30 -2.59 -4.07
CA GLN A 41 14.14 -2.90 -5.50
C GLN A 41 12.99 -3.90 -5.76
N ARG A 42 11.92 -3.81 -4.97
CA ARG A 42 10.71 -4.62 -5.10
C ARG A 42 9.60 -3.82 -5.77
N GLU A 43 9.73 -3.68 -7.09
CA GLU A 43 8.85 -2.85 -7.92
C GLU A 43 7.39 -3.34 -7.92
N THR A 44 7.17 -4.65 -7.76
CA THR A 44 5.84 -5.26 -7.81
C THR A 44 5.36 -5.68 -6.42
N PRO A 45 4.12 -5.33 -6.03
CA PRO A 45 3.49 -5.76 -4.78
C PRO A 45 3.46 -7.28 -4.57
N TRP A 46 3.42 -8.06 -5.66
CA TRP A 46 3.41 -9.52 -5.61
C TRP A 46 4.61 -10.11 -4.85
N THR A 47 5.76 -9.43 -4.88
CA THR A 47 6.99 -9.87 -4.21
C THR A 47 7.10 -9.38 -2.77
N TRP A 48 6.13 -8.61 -2.28
CA TRP A 48 6.22 -8.02 -0.95
C TRP A 48 6.09 -9.06 0.15
N GLN A 49 6.82 -8.81 1.23
CA GLN A 49 6.73 -9.54 2.48
C GLN A 49 6.24 -8.60 3.57
N ARG A 50 5.70 -9.16 4.67
CA ARG A 50 5.17 -8.39 5.81
C ARG A 50 6.16 -7.31 6.29
N LYS A 51 7.46 -7.63 6.29
CA LYS A 51 8.53 -6.71 6.73
C LYS A 51 8.61 -5.42 5.90
N HIS A 52 8.31 -5.48 4.60
CA HIS A 52 8.39 -4.30 3.73
C HIS A 52 7.31 -3.28 4.11
N VAL A 53 6.09 -3.77 4.30
CA VAL A 53 4.94 -2.95 4.72
C VAL A 53 5.09 -2.49 6.17
N ALA A 54 5.55 -3.37 7.07
CA ALA A 54 5.82 -3.01 8.48
C ALA A 54 6.84 -1.87 8.60
N TRP A 55 7.92 -1.96 7.81
CA TRP A 55 8.94 -0.92 7.78
C TRP A 55 8.39 0.39 7.24
N PHE A 56 7.61 0.38 6.16
CA PHE A 56 6.98 1.60 5.62
C PHE A 56 6.14 2.28 6.70
N LEU A 57 5.29 1.52 7.40
CA LEU A 57 4.48 2.03 8.50
C LEU A 57 5.33 2.66 9.61
N LYS A 58 6.38 1.95 10.05
CA LYS A 58 7.26 2.41 11.13
C LYS A 58 8.08 3.65 10.76
N HIS A 59 8.56 3.76 9.52
CA HIS A 59 9.54 4.79 9.13
C HIS A 59 8.96 5.95 8.36
N ARG A 60 7.82 5.76 7.68
CA ARG A 60 7.18 6.82 6.89
C ARG A 60 5.91 7.34 7.51
N ILE A 61 5.19 6.54 8.29
CA ILE A 61 3.83 6.88 8.73
C ILE A 61 3.73 7.11 10.25
N SER A 62 4.67 6.62 11.05
CA SER A 62 4.62 6.69 12.53
C SER A 62 4.52 8.10 13.10
N GLN A 63 5.13 9.09 12.45
CA GLN A 63 5.16 10.50 12.88
C GLN A 63 4.02 11.35 12.27
N HIS A 64 3.16 10.75 11.45
CA HIS A 64 1.99 11.46 10.91
C HIS A 64 0.82 11.45 11.88
N SER A 65 -0.14 12.34 11.65
CA SER A 65 -1.38 12.41 12.41
C SER A 65 -2.12 11.07 12.42
N GLU A 66 -2.91 10.83 13.46
CA GLU A 66 -3.73 9.63 13.61
C GLU A 66 -4.65 9.42 12.39
N ALA A 67 -5.26 10.49 11.87
CA ALA A 67 -6.08 10.43 10.66
C ALA A 67 -5.28 9.93 9.44
N THR A 68 -4.04 10.38 9.28
CA THR A 68 -3.18 9.94 8.17
C THR A 68 -2.83 8.46 8.34
N ARG A 69 -2.40 8.06 9.54
CA ARG A 69 -2.10 6.66 9.89
C ARG A 69 -3.30 5.75 9.62
N TYR A 70 -4.49 6.19 10.02
CA TYR A 70 -5.75 5.50 9.81
C TYR A 70 -6.01 5.23 8.32
N TYR A 71 -5.95 6.25 7.46
CA TYR A 71 -6.19 6.07 6.02
C TYR A 71 -5.14 5.17 5.35
N TYR A 72 -3.86 5.31 5.71
CA TYR A 72 -2.83 4.39 5.24
C TYR A 72 -3.09 2.95 5.70
N GLY A 73 -3.61 2.76 6.92
CA GLY A 73 -4.04 1.47 7.41
C GLY A 73 -5.16 0.84 6.59
N LEU A 74 -6.16 1.63 6.20
CA LEU A 74 -7.22 1.16 5.30
C LEU A 74 -6.66 0.71 3.95
N THR A 75 -5.73 1.48 3.37
CA THR A 75 -5.05 1.10 2.11
C THR A 75 -4.26 -0.20 2.26
N ILE A 76 -3.54 -0.39 3.37
CA ILE A 76 -2.77 -1.61 3.64
C ILE A 76 -3.67 -2.83 3.82
N ARG A 77 -4.87 -2.67 4.40
CA ARG A 77 -5.87 -3.75 4.45
C ARG A 77 -6.28 -4.18 3.05
N LEU A 78 -6.51 -3.25 2.12
CA LEU A 78 -6.82 -3.56 0.73
C LEU A 78 -5.68 -4.28 0.01
N LEU A 79 -4.43 -3.81 0.19
CA LEU A 79 -3.23 -4.45 -0.35
C LEU A 79 -3.08 -5.87 0.18
N THR A 80 -3.24 -6.06 1.49
CA THR A 80 -3.14 -7.36 2.16
C THR A 80 -4.22 -8.33 1.66
N ARG A 81 -5.45 -7.86 1.52
CA ARG A 81 -6.56 -8.62 0.91
C ARG A 81 -6.25 -9.01 -0.53
N ARG A 82 -5.74 -8.08 -1.35
CA ARG A 82 -5.38 -8.36 -2.75
C ARG A 82 -4.26 -9.39 -2.87
N LEU A 83 -3.27 -9.32 -1.97
CA LEU A 83 -2.16 -10.27 -1.90
C LEU A 83 -2.53 -11.62 -1.26
N LYS A 84 -3.76 -11.76 -0.74
CA LYS A 84 -4.23 -12.94 0.02
C LYS A 84 -3.28 -13.30 1.16
N LYS A 85 -2.81 -12.29 1.90
CA LYS A 85 -1.92 -12.47 3.06
C LYS A 85 -2.69 -12.25 4.36
N SER A 86 -2.27 -12.88 5.44
CA SER A 86 -2.85 -12.74 6.78
C SER A 86 -2.14 -11.68 7.63
N TRP A 87 -1.59 -10.64 7.01
CA TRP A 87 -0.82 -9.63 7.74
C TRP A 87 -1.73 -8.72 8.56
N VAL A 88 -1.45 -8.63 9.86
CA VAL A 88 -2.08 -7.68 10.77
C VAL A 88 -1.04 -6.66 11.21
N PHE A 89 -1.42 -5.38 11.16
CA PHE A 89 -0.64 -4.25 11.62
C PHE A 89 -1.46 -3.47 12.64
N ASN A 90 -0.90 -3.24 13.83
CA ASN A 90 -1.48 -2.36 14.82
C ASN A 90 -1.08 -0.93 14.44
N LEU A 91 -2.05 -0.14 14.00
CA LEU A 91 -1.87 1.22 13.48
C LEU A 91 -2.56 2.25 14.33
#